data_AF-A0A0M0J3S3-F1
#
_entry.id   AF-A0A0M0J3S3-F1
#
_cell.length_a   1.000
_cell.length_b   1.000
_cell.length_c   1.000
_cell.angle_alpha   90.00
_cell.angle_beta   90.00
_cell.angle_gamma   90.00
#
_symmetry.space_group_name_H-M   'P 1'
#
loop_
_entity.id
_entity.type
_entity.pdbx_description
1 polymer ?
#
loop_
_entity_poly.entity_id
_entity_poly.type
_entity_poly.pdbx_seq_one_letter_code
_entity_poly.pdbx_strand_id
1 'polypeptide(L)'
;MDEMPLRSLRELEAPQLISLALSVLVGSATVLFVLDKLLLQERLLGVLRLIVPSRREAVVRHEAGHFLCAYSLGVPVQACRLNPLGAPFDPRWSEASAGTIFLSPAIECLQEGRRADEDDVLRAAIVLAGGIAAEALWAGSAEGGAADEATLRALLTKHAAPAALSEQVIRERARWAAASAVLLLRQRAAAYDALCDAMRKGRSVGECVMAIERAVQAGGSSMVEEVAK
;
A
#
# COMPACT_ATOMS: atom_id res chain seq x y z
N MET A 1 -38.74 8.38 30.24
CA MET A 1 -38.42 9.43 29.26
C MET A 1 -38.23 10.68 30.11
N ASP A 2 -37.02 10.83 30.65
CA ASP A 2 -36.71 11.87 31.63
C ASP A 2 -36.10 13.06 30.89
N GLU A 3 -36.87 14.15 30.84
CA GLU A 3 -36.54 15.39 30.18
C GLU A 3 -35.37 16.05 30.92
N MET A 4 -34.22 16.15 30.24
CA MET A 4 -33.04 16.85 30.76
C MET A 4 -33.39 18.33 31.04
N PRO A 5 -33.29 18.82 32.29
CA PRO A 5 -33.88 20.10 32.66
C PRO A 5 -32.98 21.26 32.21
N LEU A 6 -33.41 21.99 31.18
CA LEU A 6 -32.78 23.22 30.67
C LEU A 6 -32.75 24.41 31.65
N ARG A 7 -33.16 24.22 32.92
CA ARG A 7 -33.21 25.28 33.96
C ARG A 7 -31.85 25.57 34.62
N SER A 8 -30.88 24.64 34.55
CA SER A 8 -29.61 24.75 35.29
C SER A 8 -28.57 25.72 34.70
N LEU A 9 -28.70 26.13 33.43
CA LEU A 9 -27.68 26.96 32.76
C LEU A 9 -27.84 28.47 33.03
N ARG A 10 -28.97 28.91 33.60
CA ARG A 10 -29.24 30.34 33.88
C ARG A 10 -28.76 30.84 35.25
N GLU A 11 -28.35 29.94 36.14
CA GLU A 11 -27.91 30.28 37.51
C GLU A 11 -26.38 30.31 37.67
N LEU A 12 -25.64 30.12 36.57
CA LEU A 12 -24.17 30.12 36.57
C LEU A 12 -23.62 31.54 36.49
N GLU A 13 -22.72 31.90 37.39
CA GLU A 13 -22.02 33.19 37.33
C GLU A 13 -21.06 33.24 36.12
N ALA A 14 -20.78 34.44 35.62
CA ALA A 14 -19.88 34.66 34.47
C ALA A 14 -18.58 33.82 34.47
N PRO A 15 -17.82 33.66 35.58
CA PRO A 15 -16.62 32.83 35.59
C PRO A 15 -16.91 31.32 35.42
N GLN A 16 -18.06 30.83 35.89
CA GLN A 16 -18.47 29.43 35.73
C GLN A 16 -18.89 29.14 34.29
N LEU A 17 -19.59 30.08 33.64
CA LEU A 17 -19.91 30.00 32.22
C LEU A 17 -18.65 30.00 31.34
N ILE A 18 -17.65 30.82 31.68
CA ILE A 18 -16.37 30.85 30.96
C ILE A 18 -15.62 29.52 31.12
N SER A 19 -15.54 28.97 32.34
CA SER A 19 -14.89 27.67 32.61
C SER A 19 -15.58 26.51 31.88
N LEU A 20 -16.92 26.50 31.86
CA LEU A 20 -17.71 25.51 31.13
C LEU A 20 -17.48 25.64 29.61
N ALA A 21 -17.48 26.86 29.06
CA ALA A 21 -17.19 27.09 27.65
C ALA A 21 -15.77 26.65 27.27
N LEU A 22 -14.78 26.93 28.12
CA LEU A 22 -13.38 26.56 27.87
C LEU A 22 -13.19 25.04 27.91
N SER A 23 -13.83 24.35 28.86
CA SER A 23 -13.75 22.87 28.96
C SER A 23 -14.45 22.18 27.79
N VAL A 24 -15.58 22.71 27.31
CA VAL A 24 -16.25 22.22 26.08
C VAL A 24 -15.36 22.47 24.85
N LEU A 25 -14.74 23.65 24.75
CA LEU A 25 -13.82 23.98 23.65
C LEU A 25 -12.60 23.05 23.63
N VAL A 26 -11.93 22.89 24.78
CA VAL A 26 -10.78 21.99 24.91
C VAL A 26 -11.20 20.55 24.63
N GLY A 27 -12.30 20.08 25.23
CA GLY A 27 -12.85 18.75 25.02
C GLY A 27 -13.12 18.46 23.54
N SER A 28 -13.83 19.37 22.85
CA SER A 28 -14.12 19.25 21.41
C SER A 28 -12.86 19.27 20.55
N ALA A 29 -11.85 20.08 20.89
CA ALA A 29 -10.57 20.10 20.18
C ALA A 29 -9.80 18.78 20.36
N THR A 30 -9.79 18.19 21.56
CA THR A 30 -9.21 16.85 21.78
C THR A 30 -9.95 15.77 21.02
N VAL A 31 -11.29 15.80 20.99
CA VAL A 31 -12.08 14.84 20.21
C VAL A 31 -11.81 14.99 18.72
N LEU A 32 -11.74 16.21 18.21
CA LEU A 32 -11.41 16.47 16.81
C LEU A 32 -9.98 16.03 16.50
N PHE A 33 -9.02 16.25 17.39
CA PHE A 33 -7.64 15.77 17.25
C PHE A 33 -7.54 14.24 17.29
N VAL A 34 -8.29 13.57 18.16
CA VAL A 34 -8.32 12.10 18.23
C VAL A 34 -9.01 11.51 17.00
N LEU A 35 -10.13 12.10 16.55
CA LEU A 35 -10.80 11.72 15.31
C LEU A 35 -9.90 11.96 14.11
N ASP A 36 -9.23 13.10 14.03
CA ASP A 36 -8.24 13.43 13.00
C ASP A 36 -7.10 12.40 13.00
N LYS A 37 -6.55 12.05 14.17
CA LYS A 37 -5.53 11.00 14.28
C LYS A 37 -6.04 9.61 13.90
N LEU A 38 -7.29 9.28 14.21
CA LEU A 38 -7.91 8.00 13.84
C LEU A 38 -8.29 7.93 12.35
N LEU A 39 -8.65 9.05 11.74
CA LEU A 39 -8.97 9.19 10.32
C LEU A 39 -7.71 9.28 9.46
N LEU A 40 -6.67 9.99 9.94
CA LEU A 40 -5.33 10.07 9.34
C LEU A 40 -4.53 8.79 9.53
N GLN A 41 -4.84 8.01 10.57
CA GLN A 41 -4.38 6.63 10.62
C GLN A 41 -5.18 5.84 9.59
N GLU A 42 -4.49 5.26 8.60
CA GLU A 42 -4.99 4.32 7.57
C GLU A 42 -5.78 3.11 8.14
N ARG A 43 -6.01 3.04 9.45
CA ARG A 43 -6.65 1.95 10.17
C ARG A 43 -8.15 1.84 9.85
N LEU A 44 -8.91 2.94 9.97
CA LEU A 44 -10.35 2.90 9.71
C LEU A 44 -10.65 2.81 8.21
N LEU A 45 -9.91 3.55 7.40
CA LEU A 45 -10.01 3.52 5.94
C LEU A 45 -9.57 2.16 5.37
N GLY A 46 -8.52 1.55 5.92
CA GLY A 46 -8.08 0.19 5.57
C GLY A 46 -9.16 -0.86 5.81
N VAL A 47 -9.88 -0.78 6.93
CA VAL A 47 -11.02 -1.66 7.21
C VAL A 47 -12.18 -1.44 6.22
N LEU A 48 -12.54 -0.18 5.94
CA LEU A 48 -13.58 0.14 4.96
C LEU A 48 -13.23 -0.32 3.54
N ARG A 49 -11.94 -0.28 3.16
CA ARG A 49 -11.44 -0.81 1.88
C ARG A 49 -11.71 -2.31 1.72
N LEU A 50 -11.85 -3.07 2.80
CA LEU A 50 -12.03 -4.52 2.73
C LEU A 50 -13.49 -4.96 2.77
N ILE A 51 -14.38 -4.09 3.27
CA ILE A 51 -15.82 -4.34 3.36
C ILE A 51 -16.51 -4.11 2.02
N VAL A 52 -16.03 -3.14 1.22
CA VAL A 52 -16.58 -2.84 -0.10
C VAL A 52 -15.96 -3.78 -1.15
N PRO A 53 -16.74 -4.62 -1.86
CA PRO A 53 -16.20 -5.63 -2.79
C PRO A 53 -15.27 -5.08 -3.87
N SER A 54 -15.60 -3.90 -4.44
CA SER A 54 -14.74 -3.25 -5.44
C SER A 54 -13.41 -2.79 -4.85
N ARG A 55 -13.40 -2.28 -3.61
CA ARG A 55 -12.17 -1.89 -2.92
C ARG A 55 -11.35 -3.10 -2.47
N ARG A 56 -12.00 -4.20 -2.10
CA ARG A 56 -11.30 -5.46 -1.78
C ARG A 56 -10.59 -6.02 -3.01
N GLU A 57 -11.23 -6.00 -4.18
CA GLU A 57 -10.59 -6.42 -5.43
C GLU A 57 -9.45 -5.47 -5.81
N ALA A 58 -9.63 -4.15 -5.62
CA ALA A 58 -8.56 -3.16 -5.81
C ALA A 58 -7.34 -3.48 -4.94
N VAL A 59 -7.53 -3.77 -3.64
CA VAL A 59 -6.46 -4.15 -2.72
C VAL A 59 -5.78 -5.45 -3.16
N VAL A 60 -6.54 -6.50 -3.53
CA VAL A 60 -5.94 -7.76 -3.99
C VAL A 60 -5.06 -7.55 -5.21
N ARG A 61 -5.53 -6.76 -6.19
CA ARG A 61 -4.78 -6.45 -7.40
C ARG A 61 -3.56 -5.61 -7.11
N HIS A 62 -3.71 -4.59 -6.27
CA HIS A 62 -2.63 -3.74 -5.81
C HIS A 62 -1.51 -4.57 -5.15
N GLU A 63 -1.85 -5.42 -4.18
CA GLU A 63 -0.87 -6.29 -3.51
C GLU A 63 -0.25 -7.32 -4.45
N ALA A 64 -1.04 -7.90 -5.36
CA ALA A 64 -0.52 -8.81 -6.39
C ALA A 64 0.45 -8.09 -7.34
N GLY A 65 0.25 -6.79 -7.58
CA GLY A 65 1.14 -5.94 -8.36
C GLY A 65 2.53 -5.83 -7.74
N HIS A 66 2.59 -5.47 -6.45
CA HIS A 66 3.86 -5.47 -5.69
C HIS A 66 4.54 -6.84 -5.71
N PHE A 67 3.77 -7.89 -5.40
CA PHE A 67 4.31 -9.24 -5.29
C PHE A 67 4.88 -9.71 -6.63
N LEU A 68 4.13 -9.61 -7.74
CA LEU A 68 4.63 -10.08 -9.03
C LEU A 68 5.87 -9.30 -9.49
N CYS A 69 5.91 -7.98 -9.27
CA CYS A 69 7.09 -7.17 -9.58
C CYS A 69 8.30 -7.60 -8.74
N ALA A 70 8.12 -7.77 -7.42
CA ALA A 70 9.18 -8.20 -6.52
C ALA A 70 9.74 -9.58 -6.93
N TYR A 71 8.83 -10.54 -7.14
CA TYR A 71 9.16 -11.88 -7.61
C TYR A 71 9.97 -11.85 -8.93
N SER A 72 9.51 -11.06 -9.89
CA SER A 72 10.12 -11.00 -11.22
C SER A 72 11.49 -10.30 -11.24
N LEU A 73 11.75 -9.44 -10.25
CA LEU A 73 13.01 -8.72 -10.10
C LEU A 73 13.98 -9.41 -9.11
N GLY A 74 13.60 -10.56 -8.56
CA GLY A 74 14.41 -11.28 -7.57
C GLY A 74 14.47 -10.61 -6.21
N VAL A 75 13.52 -9.73 -5.88
CA VAL A 75 13.41 -9.09 -4.57
C VAL A 75 12.62 -10.05 -3.64
N PRO A 76 13.22 -10.55 -2.54
CA PRO A 76 12.55 -11.53 -1.69
C PRO A 76 11.27 -10.99 -1.05
N VAL A 77 10.18 -11.73 -1.17
CA VAL A 77 8.89 -11.42 -0.52
C VAL A 77 8.82 -12.18 0.80
N GLN A 78 8.75 -11.45 1.91
CA GLN A 78 8.78 -12.02 3.27
C GLN A 78 7.39 -12.37 3.77
N ALA A 79 6.41 -11.51 3.48
CA ALA A 79 5.02 -11.72 3.89
C ALA A 79 4.08 -10.94 2.96
N CYS A 80 2.89 -11.49 2.70
CA CYS A 80 1.82 -10.80 2.00
C CYS A 80 0.53 -11.00 2.78
N ARG A 81 -0.19 -9.92 3.09
CA ARG A 81 -1.44 -9.95 3.85
C ARG A 81 -2.51 -9.11 3.17
N LEU A 82 -3.67 -9.72 2.98
CA LEU A 82 -4.84 -9.10 2.35
C LEU A 82 -5.96 -8.76 3.34
N ASN A 83 -5.89 -9.29 4.56
CA ASN A 83 -6.88 -9.05 5.60
C ASN A 83 -6.17 -8.69 6.94
N PRO A 84 -6.16 -7.42 7.34
CA PRO A 84 -5.64 -6.96 8.61
C PRO A 84 -6.46 -7.45 9.81
N LEU A 85 -7.76 -7.69 9.64
CA LEU A 85 -8.69 -8.00 10.73
C LEU A 85 -8.80 -9.49 11.06
N GLY A 86 -8.37 -10.38 10.15
CA GLY A 86 -8.54 -11.83 10.29
C GLY A 86 -7.29 -12.60 10.71
N ALA A 87 -6.16 -11.92 10.93
CA ALA A 87 -4.88 -12.57 11.17
C ALA A 87 -4.44 -12.38 12.64
N PRO A 88 -3.84 -13.41 13.28
CA PRO A 88 -3.24 -13.25 14.60
C PRO A 88 -2.20 -12.12 14.57
N PHE A 89 -2.12 -11.39 15.69
CA PHE A 89 -1.17 -10.30 15.90
C PHE A 89 0.23 -10.76 15.52
N ASP A 90 0.82 -10.10 14.53
CA ASP A 90 2.18 -10.34 14.06
C ASP A 90 2.92 -9.01 14.15
N PRO A 91 3.99 -8.90 14.95
CA PRO A 91 4.68 -7.65 15.22
C PRO A 91 5.31 -7.01 13.97
N ARG A 92 5.36 -7.74 12.84
CA ARG A 92 5.79 -7.21 11.54
C ARG A 92 4.75 -6.29 10.88
N TRP A 93 3.53 -6.23 11.39
CA TRP A 93 2.43 -5.46 10.83
C TRP A 93 1.89 -4.45 11.84
N SER A 94 1.61 -3.22 11.41
CA SER A 94 0.70 -2.36 12.18
C SER A 94 -0.71 -2.93 12.03
N GLU A 95 -1.45 -3.04 13.14
CA GLU A 95 -2.64 -3.91 13.34
C GLU A 95 -3.84 -3.67 12.40
N ALA A 96 -3.72 -2.89 11.32
CA ALA A 96 -4.83 -2.57 10.44
C ALA A 96 -4.50 -2.37 8.95
N SER A 97 -3.30 -2.76 8.48
CA SER A 97 -2.93 -2.57 7.07
C SER A 97 -2.78 -3.89 6.30
N ALA A 98 -3.42 -3.97 5.13
CA ALA A 98 -3.10 -4.96 4.10
C ALA A 98 -1.81 -4.48 3.44
N GLY A 99 -0.97 -5.41 2.99
CA GLY A 99 0.31 -5.04 2.41
C GLY A 99 1.14 -6.24 1.99
N THR A 100 2.20 -5.95 1.26
CA THR A 100 3.23 -6.91 0.84
C THR A 100 4.56 -6.42 1.39
N ILE A 101 5.15 -7.19 2.30
CA ILE A 101 6.47 -6.92 2.85
C ILE A 101 7.49 -7.62 1.97
N PHE A 102 8.33 -6.80 1.33
CA PHE A 102 9.49 -7.23 0.57
C PHE A 102 10.78 -6.76 1.24
N LEU A 103 11.81 -7.58 1.14
CA LEU A 103 13.15 -7.27 1.65
C LEU A 103 13.92 -6.57 0.54
N SER A 104 14.02 -5.25 0.65
CA SER A 104 14.75 -4.42 -0.29
C SER A 104 15.92 -3.73 0.41
N PRO A 105 17.18 -4.00 -0.01
CA PRO A 105 18.35 -3.28 0.51
C PRO A 105 18.22 -1.76 0.36
N ALA A 106 17.52 -1.28 -0.67
CA ALA A 106 17.30 0.14 -0.91
C ALA A 106 16.35 0.78 0.12
N ILE A 107 15.31 0.06 0.53
CA ILE A 107 14.37 0.52 1.56
C ILE A 107 15.02 0.49 2.94
N GLU A 108 15.81 -0.55 3.23
CA GLU A 108 16.60 -0.63 4.47
C GLU A 108 17.60 0.55 4.56
N CYS A 109 18.36 0.80 3.49
CA CYS A 109 19.27 1.94 3.44
C CYS A 109 18.54 3.28 3.59
N LEU A 110 17.34 3.42 2.99
CA LEU A 110 16.50 4.61 3.16
C LEU A 110 16.15 4.85 4.63
N GLN A 111 15.73 3.81 5.36
CA GLN A 111 15.35 3.88 6.78
C GLN A 111 16.54 4.19 7.68
N GLU A 112 17.71 3.63 7.36
CA GLU A 112 18.97 3.87 8.09
C GLU A 112 19.68 5.17 7.67
N GLY A 113 19.13 5.88 6.67
CA GLY A 113 19.71 7.09 6.12
C GLY A 113 20.98 6.89 5.30
N ARG A 114 21.34 5.64 4.96
CA ARG A 114 22.46 5.25 4.10
C ARG A 114 22.09 5.39 2.62
N ARG A 115 23.09 5.20 1.73
CA ARG A 115 22.86 5.06 0.29
C ARG A 115 22.95 3.59 -0.10
N ALA A 116 21.98 3.12 -0.87
CA ALA A 116 22.01 1.85 -1.57
C ALA A 116 22.62 1.99 -2.98
N ASP A 117 22.91 0.83 -3.57
CA ASP A 117 23.28 0.71 -4.98
C ASP A 117 22.13 1.15 -5.91
N GLU A 118 22.47 1.72 -7.06
CA GLU A 118 21.49 2.25 -8.00
C GLU A 118 20.57 1.16 -8.54
N ASP A 119 21.07 -0.06 -8.78
CA ASP A 119 20.24 -1.16 -9.28
C ASP A 119 19.18 -1.57 -8.25
N ASP A 120 19.54 -1.60 -6.97
CA ASP A 120 18.60 -1.93 -5.89
C ASP A 120 17.53 -0.84 -5.73
N VAL A 121 17.91 0.44 -5.90
CA VAL A 121 16.98 1.56 -5.92
C VAL A 121 16.00 1.43 -7.07
N LEU A 122 16.47 1.09 -8.28
CA LEU A 122 15.63 0.93 -9.45
C LEU A 122 14.67 -0.26 -9.31
N ARG A 123 15.14 -1.40 -8.79
CA ARG A 123 14.27 -2.56 -8.50
C ARG A 123 13.19 -2.20 -7.49
N ALA A 124 13.57 -1.58 -6.37
CA ALA A 124 12.62 -1.15 -5.34
C ALA A 124 11.60 -0.13 -5.87
N ALA A 125 12.04 0.78 -6.75
CA ALA A 125 11.15 1.74 -7.40
C ALA A 125 10.09 1.05 -8.27
N ILE A 126 10.47 0.03 -9.05
CA ILE A 126 9.51 -0.76 -9.85
C ILE A 126 8.55 -1.52 -8.95
N VAL A 127 9.05 -2.12 -7.86
CA VAL A 127 8.20 -2.84 -6.89
C VAL A 127 7.17 -1.91 -6.27
N LEU A 128 7.56 -0.72 -5.78
CA LEU A 128 6.65 0.28 -5.23
C LEU A 128 5.62 0.76 -6.26
N ALA A 129 6.04 0.95 -7.52
CA ALA A 129 5.13 1.30 -8.60
C ALA A 129 4.21 0.15 -9.02
N GLY A 130 4.51 -1.09 -8.64
CA GLY A 130 3.77 -2.31 -8.99
C GLY A 130 2.31 -2.28 -8.56
N GLY A 131 2.03 -1.89 -7.32
CA GLY A 131 0.65 -1.78 -6.82
C GLY A 131 -0.16 -0.69 -7.51
N ILE A 132 0.44 0.50 -7.67
CA ILE A 132 -0.15 1.62 -8.42
C ILE A 132 -0.47 1.20 -9.86
N ALA A 133 0.48 0.57 -10.55
CA ALA A 133 0.32 0.12 -11.93
C ALA A 133 -0.78 -0.93 -12.06
N ALA A 134 -0.84 -1.89 -11.15
CA ALA A 134 -1.85 -2.95 -11.12
C ALA A 134 -3.27 -2.40 -10.92
N GLU A 135 -3.43 -1.46 -10.00
CA GLU A 135 -4.71 -0.80 -9.74
C GLU A 135 -5.15 0.04 -10.94
N ALA A 136 -4.23 0.82 -11.51
CA ALA A 136 -4.49 1.64 -12.70
C ALA A 136 -4.85 0.81 -13.94
N LEU A 137 -4.21 -0.35 -14.14
CA LEU A 137 -4.54 -1.27 -15.25
C LEU A 137 -5.94 -1.87 -15.11
N TRP A 138 -6.46 -2.00 -13.89
CA TRP A 138 -7.77 -2.59 -13.62
C TRP A 138 -8.90 -1.55 -13.58
N ALA A 139 -8.73 -0.47 -12.82
CA ALA A 139 -9.77 0.54 -12.59
C ALA A 139 -9.65 1.79 -13.48
N GLY A 140 -8.54 1.96 -14.20
CA GLY A 140 -8.23 3.19 -14.93
C GLY A 140 -7.69 4.33 -14.05
N SER A 141 -7.67 4.14 -12.73
CA SER A 141 -7.06 5.03 -11.74
C SER A 141 -6.42 4.22 -10.60
N ALA A 142 -5.54 4.85 -9.82
CA ALA A 142 -4.98 4.27 -8.61
C ALA A 142 -5.32 5.17 -7.40
N GLU A 143 -6.24 4.73 -6.55
CA GLU A 143 -6.71 5.45 -5.35
C GLU A 143 -6.03 4.92 -4.07
N GLY A 144 -5.40 3.73 -4.12
CA GLY A 144 -4.72 3.10 -2.99
C GLY A 144 -3.24 3.43 -2.80
N GLY A 145 -2.54 3.89 -3.83
CA GLY A 145 -1.08 3.94 -3.82
C GLY A 145 -0.41 5.20 -3.26
N ALA A 146 -1.10 6.01 -2.46
CA ALA A 146 -0.53 7.26 -1.93
C ALA A 146 0.69 7.01 -1.02
N ALA A 147 0.65 5.94 -0.21
CA ALA A 147 1.77 5.55 0.64
C ALA A 147 2.98 5.06 -0.19
N ASP A 148 2.73 4.31 -1.26
CA ASP A 148 3.77 3.84 -2.17
C ASP A 148 4.38 4.99 -2.96
N GLU A 149 3.58 5.96 -3.41
CA GLU A 149 4.04 7.16 -4.09
C GLU A 149 4.95 7.99 -3.17
N ALA A 150 4.54 8.18 -1.91
CA ALA A 150 5.35 8.89 -0.91
C ALA A 150 6.69 8.18 -0.67
N THR A 151 6.66 6.84 -0.53
CA THR A 151 7.86 6.02 -0.32
C THR A 151 8.75 6.03 -1.56
N LEU A 152 8.17 5.92 -2.76
CA LEU A 152 8.88 6.00 -4.04
C LEU A 152 9.59 7.34 -4.19
N ARG A 153 8.89 8.44 -3.91
CA ARG A 153 9.47 9.78 -3.97
C ARG A 153 10.62 9.93 -2.97
N ALA A 154 10.44 9.45 -1.72
CA ALA A 154 11.50 9.49 -0.71
C ALA A 154 12.73 8.66 -1.13
N LEU A 155 12.52 7.45 -1.64
CA LEU A 155 13.55 6.57 -2.15
C LEU A 155 14.37 7.24 -3.26
N LEU A 156 13.69 7.74 -4.29
CA LEU A 156 14.33 8.39 -5.45
C LEU A 156 15.06 9.68 -5.07
N THR A 157 14.47 10.48 -4.17
CA THR A 157 15.09 11.73 -3.72
C THR A 157 16.35 11.48 -2.90
N LYS A 158 16.29 10.54 -1.94
CA LYS A 158 17.42 10.20 -1.06
C LYS A 158 18.60 9.64 -1.85
N HIS A 159 18.31 8.83 -2.88
CA HIS A 159 19.33 8.12 -3.64
C HIS A 159 19.78 8.85 -4.92
N ALA A 160 19.10 9.92 -5.32
CA ALA A 160 19.59 10.79 -6.39
C ALA A 160 20.98 11.35 -6.05
N ALA A 161 21.86 11.39 -7.06
CA ALA A 161 23.12 12.10 -6.95
C ALA A 161 22.86 13.59 -6.72
N PRO A 162 23.67 14.32 -5.93
CA PRO A 162 23.45 15.74 -5.66
C PRO A 162 23.32 16.60 -6.92
N ALA A 163 24.07 16.27 -7.98
CA ALA A 163 24.02 16.95 -9.28
C ALA A 163 22.75 16.63 -10.11
N ALA A 164 22.04 15.55 -9.78
CA ALA A 164 20.84 15.08 -10.45
C ALA A 164 19.55 15.34 -9.65
N LEU A 165 19.65 16.08 -8.54
CA LEU A 165 18.58 16.30 -7.57
C LEU A 165 17.64 17.41 -8.06
N SER A 166 16.97 17.17 -9.18
CA SER A 166 15.89 18.01 -9.68
C SER A 166 14.56 17.28 -9.57
N GLU A 167 13.50 18.04 -9.29
CA GLU A 167 12.12 17.52 -9.29
C GLU A 167 11.73 16.90 -10.63
N GLN A 168 12.32 17.37 -11.74
CA GLN A 168 12.10 16.77 -13.04
C GLN A 168 12.69 15.35 -13.14
N VAL A 169 13.95 15.16 -12.71
CA VAL A 169 14.62 13.85 -12.74
C VAL A 169 13.88 12.85 -11.85
N ILE A 170 13.44 13.27 -10.66
CA ILE A 170 12.67 12.40 -9.75
C ILE A 170 11.36 11.94 -10.43
N ARG A 171 10.63 12.86 -11.08
CA ARG A 171 9.41 12.51 -11.83
C ARG A 171 9.68 11.58 -13.01
N GLU A 172 10.76 11.80 -13.75
CA GLU A 172 11.15 10.95 -14.88
C GLU A 172 11.46 9.52 -14.42
N ARG A 173 12.21 9.38 -13.32
CA ARG A 173 12.49 8.07 -12.70
C ARG A 173 11.24 7.39 -12.17
N ALA A 174 10.33 8.13 -11.54
CA ALA A 174 9.05 7.59 -11.09
C ALA A 174 8.18 7.11 -12.26
N ARG A 175 8.11 7.88 -13.36
CA ARG A 175 7.41 7.49 -14.59
C ARG A 175 8.02 6.26 -15.24
N TRP A 176 9.35 6.18 -15.28
CA TRP A 176 10.06 5.00 -15.79
C TRP A 176 9.74 3.75 -14.94
N ALA A 177 9.74 3.88 -13.61
CA ALA A 177 9.39 2.77 -12.72
C ALA A 177 7.95 2.29 -12.94
N ALA A 178 6.99 3.22 -13.04
CA ALA A 178 5.59 2.90 -13.33
C ALA A 178 5.41 2.23 -14.71
N ALA A 179 6.06 2.75 -15.76
CA ALA A 179 6.02 2.15 -17.09
C ALA A 179 6.61 0.73 -17.08
N SER A 180 7.72 0.53 -16.38
CA SER A 180 8.37 -0.77 -16.23
C SER A 180 7.48 -1.77 -15.50
N ALA A 181 6.82 -1.34 -14.42
CA ALA A 181 5.84 -2.16 -13.71
C ALA A 181 4.66 -2.55 -14.63
N VAL A 182 4.10 -1.60 -15.38
CA VAL A 182 3.03 -1.88 -16.36
C VAL A 182 3.46 -2.92 -17.39
N LEU A 183 4.67 -2.78 -17.97
CA LEU A 183 5.19 -3.72 -18.94
C LEU A 183 5.36 -5.11 -18.34
N LEU A 184 5.91 -5.21 -17.13
CA LEU A 184 6.12 -6.47 -16.43
C LEU A 184 4.79 -7.18 -16.13
N LEU A 185 3.80 -6.45 -15.61
CA LEU A 185 2.46 -6.97 -15.34
C LEU A 185 1.78 -7.46 -16.62
N ARG A 186 1.89 -6.71 -17.72
CA ARG A 186 1.31 -7.10 -19.01
C ARG A 186 2.00 -8.31 -19.64
N GLN A 187 3.33 -8.36 -19.62
CA GLN A 187 4.10 -9.49 -20.15
C GLN A 187 3.81 -10.78 -19.38
N ARG A 188 3.45 -10.66 -18.09
CA ARG A 188 3.15 -11.78 -17.20
C ARG A 188 1.68 -11.84 -16.80
N ALA A 189 0.77 -11.43 -17.68
CA ALA A 189 -0.66 -11.32 -17.38
C ALA A 189 -1.27 -12.61 -16.82
N ALA A 190 -0.97 -13.78 -17.43
CA ALA A 190 -1.48 -15.06 -16.93
C ALA A 190 -0.98 -15.39 -15.52
N ALA A 191 0.28 -15.09 -15.22
CA ALA A 191 0.84 -15.28 -13.88
C ALA A 191 0.29 -14.27 -12.88
N TYR A 192 0.03 -13.04 -13.31
CA TYR A 192 -0.63 -12.02 -12.51
C TYR A 192 -2.07 -12.41 -12.13
N ASP A 193 -2.84 -12.93 -13.08
CA ASP A 193 -4.21 -13.40 -12.81
C ASP A 193 -4.22 -14.60 -11.87
N ALA A 194 -3.33 -15.58 -12.10
CA ALA A 194 -3.17 -16.74 -11.21
C ALA A 194 -2.78 -16.34 -9.78
N LEU A 195 -1.90 -15.34 -9.65
CA LEU A 195 -1.51 -14.76 -8.38
C LEU A 195 -2.68 -14.06 -7.69
N CYS A 196 -3.43 -13.20 -8.41
CA CYS A 196 -4.63 -12.55 -7.88
C CYS A 196 -5.63 -13.58 -7.34
N ASP A 197 -5.83 -14.69 -8.05
CA ASP A 197 -6.72 -15.78 -7.64
C ASP A 197 -6.23 -16.49 -6.38
N ALA A 198 -4.93 -16.77 -6.27
CA ALA A 198 -4.34 -17.37 -5.08
C ALA A 198 -4.48 -16.43 -3.87
N MET A 199 -4.18 -15.15 -4.08
CA MET A 199 -4.30 -14.09 -3.08
C MET A 199 -5.75 -13.92 -2.61
N ARG A 200 -6.72 -13.86 -3.53
CA ARG A 200 -8.15 -13.76 -3.19
C ARG A 200 -8.64 -14.90 -2.28
N LYS A 201 -8.03 -16.08 -2.41
CA LYS A 201 -8.29 -17.29 -1.59
C LYS A 201 -7.52 -17.31 -0.26
N GLY A 202 -6.73 -16.28 0.05
CA GLY A 202 -5.95 -16.19 1.29
C GLY A 202 -4.80 -17.20 1.36
N ARG A 203 -4.23 -17.59 0.21
CA ARG A 203 -3.13 -18.54 0.14
C ARG A 203 -1.85 -17.97 0.76
N SER A 204 -0.98 -18.88 1.23
CA SER A 204 0.34 -18.52 1.75
C SER A 204 1.26 -17.97 0.67
N VAL A 205 2.34 -17.28 1.06
CA VAL A 205 3.36 -16.76 0.13
C VAL A 205 3.92 -17.87 -0.77
N GLY A 206 4.22 -19.04 -0.21
CA GLY A 206 4.73 -20.19 -0.98
C GLY A 206 3.73 -20.69 -2.02
N GLU A 207 2.44 -20.78 -1.67
CA GLU A 207 1.39 -21.17 -2.62
C GLU A 207 1.18 -20.11 -3.71
N CYS A 208 1.32 -18.82 -3.39
CA CYS A 208 1.31 -17.74 -4.38
C CYS A 208 2.49 -17.85 -5.36
N VAL A 209 3.70 -18.12 -4.88
CA VAL A 209 4.86 -18.39 -5.75
C VAL A 209 4.60 -19.60 -6.65
N MET A 210 4.05 -20.69 -6.11
CA MET A 210 3.67 -21.85 -6.93
C MET A 210 2.63 -21.51 -8.00
N ALA A 211 1.68 -20.61 -7.71
CA ALA A 211 0.70 -20.16 -8.69
C ALA A 211 1.35 -19.39 -9.84
N ILE A 212 2.31 -18.51 -9.53
CA ILE A 212 3.11 -17.79 -10.53
C ILE A 212 3.88 -18.79 -11.40
N GLU A 213 4.62 -19.70 -10.79
CA GLU A 213 5.49 -20.64 -11.51
C GLU A 213 4.72 -21.58 -12.44
N ARG A 214 3.57 -22.09 -11.98
CA ARG A 214 2.68 -22.92 -12.81
C ARG A 214 2.16 -22.16 -14.02
N ALA A 215 1.78 -20.90 -13.84
CA ALA A 215 1.29 -20.06 -14.94
C ALA A 215 2.40 -19.75 -15.96
N VAL A 216 3.63 -19.50 -15.50
CA VAL A 216 4.79 -19.29 -16.37
C VAL A 216 5.13 -20.56 -17.17
N GLN A 217 5.13 -21.73 -16.52
CA GLN A 217 5.41 -23.01 -17.18
C GLN A 217 4.34 -23.38 -18.22
N ALA A 218 3.07 -23.10 -17.94
CA ALA A 218 1.97 -23.33 -18.87
C ALA A 218 2.11 -22.46 -20.13
N GLY A 219 2.42 -21.17 -19.98
CA GLY A 219 2.65 -20.26 -21.11
C GLY A 219 3.91 -20.56 -21.91
N GLY A 220 4.95 -21.09 -21.26
CA GLY A 220 6.15 -21.58 -21.95
C GLY A 220 5.88 -22.85 -22.77
N SER A 221 5.07 -23.76 -22.25
CA SER A 221 4.74 -25.02 -22.93
C SER A 221 3.87 -24.79 -24.18
N SER A 222 2.93 -23.83 -24.13
CA SER A 222 2.12 -23.50 -25.31
C SER A 222 2.93 -22.92 -26.47
N MET A 223 3.97 -22.11 -26.18
CA MET A 223 4.86 -21.57 -27.21
C MET A 223 5.72 -22.65 -27.88
N VAL A 224 6.18 -23.65 -27.12
CA VAL A 224 6.98 -24.75 -27.68
C VAL A 224 6.13 -25.63 -28.60
N GLU A 225 4.86 -25.86 -28.25
CA GLU A 225 3.93 -26.69 -29.03
C GLU A 225 3.44 -25.99 -30.32
N GLU A 226 3.36 -24.66 -30.32
CA GLU A 226 2.99 -23.84 -31.48
C GLU A 226 4.15 -23.68 -32.48
N VAL A 227 5.41 -23.67 -32.02
CA VAL A 227 6.62 -23.66 -32.87
C VAL A 227 6.92 -25.05 -33.47
N ALA A 228 6.41 -26.12 -32.86
CA ALA A 228 6.58 -27.49 -33.33
C ALA A 228 5.56 -27.91 -34.42
N LYS A 229 4.60 -27.06 -34.77
CA LYS A 229 3.64 -27.25 -35.88
C LYS A 229 4.02 -26.41 -37.08
#